data_AF-A0A1I5LBU6-F1
#
_entry.id   AF-A0A1I5LBU6-F1
#
_cell.length_a   1.000
_cell.length_b   1.000
_cell.length_c   1.000
_cell.angle_alpha   90.00
_cell.angle_beta   90.00
_cell.angle_gamma   90.00
#
_symmetry.space_group_name_H-M   'P 1'
#
loop_
_entity.id
_entity.type
_entity.pdbx_description
1 polymer ?
#
loop_
_entity_poly.entity_id
_entity_poly.type
_entity_poly.pdbx_seq_one_letter_code
_entity_poly.pdbx_strand_id
1 'polypeptide(L)'
;MRQSLTQLHTEPFAAEREWTVDGIPVLSAAVSLPQPVPAADKVSRRIHRYYQLQARSFLRYCDRWLFPQAVAEYRAALASSAPLPSLKAELSYRVTYNNDSFWSLYTQSRESGLPGPALLTRWGDTWDLSSGYPVPLSSFFPSKSSWKRQLLHQAEAEITRQEKAGVSRYHESWRRELRRRFNPRHFYLSEEGIVWFYSMYAIAPATEGIPSFVLPFEAVRNWQPSGAVSTVDTQQEKA
;
A
#
# COMPACT_ATOMS: atom_id res chain seq x y z
N MET A 1 25.08 4.93 22.88
CA MET A 1 23.87 5.39 22.16
C MET A 1 23.81 4.69 20.81
N ARG A 2 22.73 3.97 20.49
CA ARG A 2 22.46 3.58 19.10
C ARG A 2 21.89 4.80 18.41
N GLN A 3 22.52 5.27 17.33
CA GLN A 3 21.90 6.26 16.46
C GLN A 3 20.67 5.60 15.82
N SER A 4 19.48 6.13 16.10
CA SER A 4 18.24 5.71 15.44
C SER A 4 18.27 6.21 14.00
N LEU A 5 17.84 5.37 13.06
CA LEU A 5 17.71 5.75 11.65
C LEU A 5 16.57 6.77 11.52
N THR A 6 16.87 7.97 11.06
CA THR A 6 15.88 9.01 10.78
C THR A 6 15.24 8.83 9.39
N GLN A 7 15.99 8.23 8.46
CA GLN A 7 15.58 7.95 7.08
C GLN A 7 16.17 6.62 6.61
N LEU A 8 15.56 6.02 5.58
CA LEU A 8 16.02 4.80 4.94
C LEU A 8 16.28 5.03 3.44
N HIS A 9 17.51 4.81 3.00
CA HIS A 9 17.85 4.79 1.58
C HIS A 9 17.55 3.42 0.97
N THR A 10 16.86 3.40 -0.17
CA THR A 10 16.47 2.18 -0.87
C THR A 10 16.62 2.33 -2.38
N GLU A 11 17.05 1.26 -3.04
CA GLU A 11 17.06 1.13 -4.49
C GLU A 11 16.01 0.09 -4.94
N PRO A 12 15.52 0.14 -6.20
CA PRO A 12 14.62 -0.88 -6.71
C PRO A 12 15.32 -2.23 -6.88
N PHE A 13 14.85 -3.26 -6.18
CA PHE A 13 15.11 -4.65 -6.54
C PHE A 13 14.16 -5.07 -7.66
N ALA A 14 14.69 -5.63 -8.73
CA ALA A 14 13.92 -6.13 -9.87
C ALA A 14 14.00 -7.66 -9.97
N ALA A 15 12.87 -8.30 -10.28
CA ALA A 15 12.82 -9.71 -10.66
C ALA A 15 11.71 -9.94 -11.69
N GLU A 16 11.98 -10.80 -12.66
CA GLU A 16 11.02 -11.16 -13.70
C GLU A 16 10.90 -12.68 -13.82
N ARG A 17 9.73 -13.15 -14.22
CA ARG A 17 9.49 -14.57 -14.49
C ARG A 17 8.40 -14.73 -15.54
N GLU A 18 8.60 -15.71 -16.42
CA GLU A 18 7.61 -16.10 -17.42
C GLU A 18 7.18 -17.56 -17.22
N TRP A 19 5.95 -17.85 -17.61
CA TRP A 19 5.39 -19.19 -17.68
C TRP A 19 4.86 -19.45 -19.08
N THR A 20 5.14 -20.64 -19.60
CA THR A 20 4.85 -21.01 -20.98
C THR A 20 3.93 -22.22 -21.08
N VAL A 21 3.20 -22.31 -22.20
CA VAL A 21 2.47 -23.50 -22.66
C VAL A 21 2.96 -23.78 -24.07
N ASP A 22 3.47 -24.99 -24.32
CA ASP A 22 4.03 -25.39 -25.62
C ASP A 22 5.08 -24.40 -26.19
N GLY A 23 5.89 -23.81 -25.30
CA GLY A 23 6.91 -22.82 -25.64
C GLY A 23 6.40 -21.39 -25.85
N ILE A 24 5.08 -21.16 -25.73
CA ILE A 24 4.45 -19.83 -25.88
C ILE A 24 4.27 -19.19 -24.51
N PRO A 25 4.75 -17.95 -24.27
CA PRO A 25 4.55 -17.25 -23.00
C PRO A 25 3.08 -16.84 -22.81
N VAL A 26 2.43 -17.43 -21.79
CA VAL A 26 1.02 -17.15 -21.46
C VAL A 26 0.86 -16.24 -20.23
N LEU A 27 1.89 -16.17 -19.38
CA LEU A 27 1.96 -15.30 -18.22
C LEU A 27 3.38 -14.74 -18.07
N SER A 28 3.47 -13.43 -17.87
CA SER A 28 4.68 -12.73 -17.46
C SER A 28 4.43 -12.04 -16.12
N ALA A 29 5.42 -12.10 -15.22
CA ALA A 29 5.40 -11.38 -13.98
C ALA A 29 6.66 -10.52 -13.82
N ALA A 30 6.48 -9.27 -13.39
CA ALA A 30 7.55 -8.34 -13.08
C ALA A 30 7.37 -7.84 -11.65
N VAL A 31 8.46 -7.81 -10.88
CA VAL A 31 8.50 -7.36 -9.49
C VAL A 31 9.52 -6.25 -9.38
N SER A 32 9.10 -5.12 -8.84
CA SER A 32 9.95 -4.02 -8.38
C SER A 32 9.58 -3.74 -6.93
N LEU A 33 10.52 -3.90 -6.01
CA LEU A 33 10.32 -3.71 -4.57
C LEU A 33 11.52 -2.99 -3.94
N PRO A 34 11.34 -2.30 -2.80
CA PRO A 34 12.42 -1.55 -2.18
C PRO A 34 13.48 -2.48 -1.58
N GLN A 35 14.74 -2.20 -1.89
CA GLN A 35 15.89 -2.85 -1.28
C GLN A 35 16.72 -1.81 -0.51
N PRO A 36 16.86 -1.94 0.82
CA PRO A 36 17.76 -1.08 1.58
C PRO A 36 19.22 -1.17 1.11
N VAL A 37 19.86 -0.01 0.88
CA VAL A 37 21.26 0.08 0.44
C VAL A 37 22.02 1.11 1.30
N PRO A 38 23.00 0.70 2.12
CA PRO A 38 23.36 -0.68 2.48
C PRO A 38 22.38 -1.29 3.49
N ALA A 39 22.17 -2.60 3.45
CA ALA A 39 21.47 -3.35 4.50
C ALA A 39 22.41 -3.66 5.69
N ALA A 40 22.98 -2.63 6.30
CA ALA A 40 24.06 -2.77 7.29
C ALA A 40 23.56 -3.11 8.71
N ASP A 41 22.50 -2.44 9.15
CA ASP A 41 21.98 -2.56 10.52
C ASP A 41 20.87 -3.64 10.64
N LYS A 42 20.30 -3.77 11.83
CA LYS A 42 19.26 -4.79 12.09
C LYS A 42 17.90 -4.43 11.46
N VAL A 43 17.58 -3.15 11.40
CA VAL A 43 16.31 -2.62 10.87
C VAL A 43 16.31 -2.75 9.36
N SER A 44 17.34 -2.24 8.67
CA SER A 44 17.46 -2.36 7.21
C SER A 44 17.45 -3.82 6.75
N ARG A 45 18.16 -4.74 7.43
CA ARG A 45 18.11 -6.19 7.12
C ARG A 45 16.73 -6.82 7.34
N ARG A 46 15.96 -6.34 8.32
CA ARG A 46 14.59 -6.84 8.54
C ARG A 46 13.67 -6.39 7.41
N ILE A 47 13.73 -5.11 7.06
CA ILE A 47 12.94 -4.52 5.96
C ILE A 47 13.28 -5.23 4.65
N HIS A 48 14.58 -5.46 4.38
CA HIS A 48 15.03 -6.24 3.22
C HIS A 48 14.39 -7.63 3.18
N ARG A 49 14.46 -8.40 4.26
CA ARG A 49 13.85 -9.75 4.31
C ARG A 49 12.34 -9.72 4.11
N TYR A 50 11.65 -8.69 4.61
CA TYR A 50 10.21 -8.53 4.42
C TYR A 50 9.85 -8.39 2.94
N TYR A 51 10.51 -7.49 2.21
CA TYR A 51 10.21 -7.29 0.78
C TYR A 51 10.72 -8.44 -0.11
N GLN A 52 11.81 -9.12 0.27
CA GLN A 52 12.18 -10.38 -0.37
C GLN A 52 11.12 -11.46 -0.21
N LEU A 53 10.52 -11.59 0.98
CA LEU A 53 9.42 -12.51 1.21
C LEU A 53 8.18 -12.12 0.42
N GLN A 54 7.89 -10.83 0.30
CA GLN A 54 6.78 -10.32 -0.50
C GLN A 54 6.97 -10.65 -1.99
N ALA A 55 8.16 -10.40 -2.55
CA ALA A 55 8.51 -10.79 -3.93
C ALA A 55 8.26 -12.28 -4.18
N ARG A 56 8.81 -13.14 -3.29
CA ARG A 56 8.63 -14.60 -3.38
C ARG A 56 7.17 -15.02 -3.28
N SER A 57 6.40 -14.36 -2.42
CA SER A 57 4.98 -14.66 -2.23
C SER A 57 4.16 -14.27 -3.46
N PHE A 58 4.48 -13.13 -4.09
CA PHE A 58 3.83 -12.69 -5.32
C PHE A 58 4.13 -13.62 -6.50
N LEU A 59 5.40 -14.01 -6.70
CA LEU A 59 5.75 -14.97 -7.76
C LEU A 59 5.10 -16.34 -7.53
N ARG A 60 4.95 -16.77 -6.26
CA ARG A 60 4.19 -17.99 -5.92
C ARG A 60 2.69 -17.83 -6.18
N TYR A 61 2.13 -16.65 -5.95
CA TYR A 61 0.74 -16.36 -6.33
C TYR A 61 0.56 -16.45 -7.84
N CYS A 62 1.47 -15.86 -8.62
CA CYS A 62 1.48 -15.97 -10.08
C CYS A 62 1.51 -17.44 -10.53
N ASP A 63 2.42 -18.24 -9.95
CA ASP A 63 2.57 -19.67 -10.25
C ASP A 63 1.32 -20.51 -9.90
N ARG A 64 0.70 -20.24 -8.75
CA ARG A 64 -0.37 -21.10 -8.20
C ARG A 64 -1.78 -20.68 -8.58
N TRP A 65 -1.99 -19.41 -8.89
CA TRP A 65 -3.31 -18.85 -9.14
C TRP A 65 -3.46 -18.25 -10.53
N LEU A 66 -2.50 -17.43 -10.98
CA LEU A 66 -2.61 -16.78 -12.29
C LEU A 66 -2.23 -17.71 -13.43
N PHE A 67 -1.21 -18.55 -13.26
CA PHE A 67 -0.77 -19.45 -14.33
C PHE A 67 -1.85 -20.45 -14.74
N PRO A 68 -2.59 -21.13 -13.83
CA PRO A 68 -3.73 -21.96 -14.23
C PRO A 68 -4.81 -21.22 -15.01
N GLN A 69 -5.07 -19.95 -14.68
CA GLN A 69 -6.01 -19.10 -15.41
C GLN A 69 -5.47 -18.76 -16.81
N ALA A 70 -4.18 -18.39 -16.91
CA ALA A 70 -3.52 -18.13 -18.18
C ALA A 70 -3.60 -19.34 -19.13
N VAL A 71 -3.40 -20.56 -18.61
CA VAL A 71 -3.53 -21.81 -19.37
C VAL A 71 -4.97 -22.02 -19.86
N ALA A 72 -5.96 -21.73 -19.03
CA ALA A 72 -7.37 -21.86 -19.40
C ALA A 72 -7.75 -20.88 -20.52
N GLU A 73 -7.38 -19.61 -20.39
CA GLU A 73 -7.59 -18.58 -21.41
C GLU A 73 -6.86 -18.92 -22.72
N TYR A 74 -5.62 -19.41 -22.63
CA TYR A 74 -4.86 -19.87 -23.79
C TYR A 74 -5.58 -21.00 -24.55
N ARG A 75 -6.07 -22.03 -23.83
CA ARG A 75 -6.82 -23.13 -24.43
C ARG A 75 -8.15 -22.67 -25.04
N ALA A 76 -8.84 -21.75 -24.38
CA ALA A 76 -10.09 -21.18 -24.89
C ALA A 76 -9.87 -20.36 -26.17
N ALA A 77 -8.79 -19.57 -26.21
CA ALA A 77 -8.40 -18.81 -27.40
C ALA A 77 -8.05 -19.74 -28.57
N LEU A 78 -7.31 -20.82 -28.32
CA LEU A 78 -7.02 -21.83 -29.35
C LEU A 78 -8.30 -22.50 -29.89
N ALA A 79 -9.21 -22.91 -29.00
CA ALA A 79 -10.46 -23.57 -29.40
C ALA A 79 -11.40 -22.66 -30.21
N SER A 80 -11.28 -21.34 -30.03
CA SER A 80 -12.10 -20.33 -30.70
C SER A 80 -11.36 -19.62 -31.85
N SER A 81 -10.13 -20.03 -32.17
CA SER A 81 -9.26 -19.34 -33.14
C SER A 81 -9.10 -17.83 -32.85
N ALA A 82 -9.08 -17.45 -31.57
CA ALA A 82 -8.88 -16.08 -31.12
C ALA A 82 -7.39 -15.77 -30.91
N PRO A 83 -6.99 -14.48 -30.85
CA PRO A 83 -5.63 -14.10 -30.49
C PRO A 83 -5.21 -14.71 -29.14
N LEU A 84 -4.01 -15.28 -29.09
CA LEU A 84 -3.49 -15.90 -27.88
C LEU A 84 -3.30 -14.87 -26.77
N PRO A 85 -3.84 -15.11 -25.56
CA PRO A 85 -3.72 -14.19 -24.45
C PRO A 85 -2.31 -14.20 -23.87
N SER A 86 -1.86 -13.04 -23.40
CA SER A 86 -0.63 -12.89 -22.61
C SER A 86 -0.96 -12.13 -21.35
N LEU A 87 -1.10 -12.85 -20.24
CA LEU A 87 -1.38 -12.25 -18.95
C LEU A 87 -0.12 -11.57 -18.41
N LYS A 88 -0.31 -10.43 -17.76
CA LYS A 88 0.76 -9.66 -17.12
C LYS A 88 0.41 -9.40 -15.67
N ALA A 89 1.35 -9.73 -14.77
CA ALA A 89 1.24 -9.49 -13.35
C ALA A 89 2.43 -8.65 -12.86
N GLU A 90 2.19 -7.41 -12.51
CA GLU A 90 3.22 -6.47 -12.08
C GLU A 90 3.06 -6.19 -10.59
N LEU A 91 4.13 -6.29 -9.80
CA LEU A 91 4.17 -5.80 -8.43
C LEU A 91 5.15 -4.63 -8.37
N SER A 92 4.66 -3.43 -8.08
CA SER A 92 5.47 -2.22 -7.95
C SER A 92 5.35 -1.61 -6.55
N TYR A 93 6.22 -0.65 -6.25
CA TYR A 93 6.18 0.09 -5.00
C TYR A 93 6.37 1.59 -5.22
N ARG A 94 5.96 2.38 -4.22
CA ARG A 94 6.27 3.80 -4.13
C ARG A 94 6.50 4.18 -2.68
N VAL A 95 7.69 4.69 -2.37
CA VAL A 95 7.96 5.36 -1.09
C VAL A 95 7.19 6.69 -1.09
N THR A 96 6.40 6.91 -0.04
CA THR A 96 5.49 8.05 0.08
C THR A 96 5.86 8.97 1.22
N TYR A 97 6.67 8.50 2.17
CA TYR A 97 7.18 9.28 3.29
C TYR A 97 8.50 8.68 3.80
N ASN A 98 9.50 9.50 4.08
CA ASN A 98 10.81 9.07 4.57
C ASN A 98 11.45 10.15 5.45
N ASN A 99 10.87 10.37 6.61
CA ASN A 99 11.35 11.37 7.55
C ASN A 99 10.96 11.01 8.99
N ASP A 100 11.49 11.72 9.98
CA ASP A 100 11.04 11.61 11.38
C ASP A 100 11.08 10.19 11.97
N SER A 101 12.03 9.38 11.52
CA SER A 101 12.15 7.95 11.84
C SER A 101 10.96 7.10 11.36
N PHE A 102 10.11 7.62 10.47
CA PHE A 102 9.11 6.86 9.75
C PHE A 102 9.51 6.67 8.29
N TRP A 103 9.33 5.45 7.81
CA TRP A 103 9.46 5.13 6.40
C TRP A 103 8.18 4.44 5.94
N SER A 104 7.45 5.10 5.04
CA SER A 104 6.16 4.63 4.56
C SER A 104 6.12 4.56 3.04
N LEU A 105 5.37 3.57 2.57
CA LEU A 105 5.21 3.26 1.17
C LEU A 105 3.89 2.52 0.96
N TYR A 106 3.54 2.37 -0.30
CA TYR A 106 2.66 1.30 -0.71
C TYR A 106 3.34 0.38 -1.72
N THR A 107 2.87 -0.86 -1.76
CA THR A 107 3.10 -1.81 -2.84
C THR A 107 1.79 -2.05 -3.57
N GLN A 108 1.83 -2.23 -4.88
CA GLN A 108 0.64 -2.38 -5.70
C GLN A 108 0.85 -3.47 -6.74
N SER A 109 -0.04 -4.47 -6.76
CA SER A 109 -0.14 -5.38 -7.89
C SER A 109 -1.06 -4.80 -8.96
N ARG A 110 -0.70 -5.04 -10.22
CA ARG A 110 -1.51 -4.78 -11.40
C ARG A 110 -1.55 -6.05 -12.25
N GLU A 111 -2.75 -6.57 -12.45
CA GLU A 111 -2.99 -7.79 -13.22
C GLU A 111 -3.80 -7.43 -14.46
N SER A 112 -3.29 -7.78 -15.65
CA SER A 112 -3.92 -7.46 -16.93
C SER A 112 -3.81 -8.62 -17.92
N GLY A 113 -4.60 -8.57 -19.00
CA GLY A 113 -4.65 -9.63 -20.01
C GLY A 113 -5.75 -10.68 -19.76
N LEU A 114 -6.40 -10.65 -18.59
CA LEU A 114 -7.70 -11.30 -18.38
C LEU A 114 -8.83 -10.42 -18.95
N PRO A 115 -10.00 -11.01 -19.28
CA PRO A 115 -11.18 -10.24 -19.69
C PRO A 115 -11.55 -9.16 -18.65
N GLY A 116 -11.71 -7.93 -19.12
CA GLY A 116 -12.10 -6.78 -18.29
C GLY A 116 -10.96 -5.81 -17.95
N PRO A 117 -11.19 -4.86 -17.02
CA PRO A 117 -10.20 -3.89 -16.60
C PRO A 117 -9.05 -4.57 -15.85
N ALA A 118 -7.86 -3.96 -15.89
CA ALA A 118 -6.74 -4.41 -15.08
C ALA A 118 -7.10 -4.36 -13.58
N LEU A 119 -6.87 -5.46 -12.87
CA LEU A 119 -7.13 -5.54 -11.43
C LEU A 119 -5.97 -4.90 -10.66
N LEU A 120 -6.32 -4.03 -9.70
CA LEU A 120 -5.38 -3.37 -8.82
C LEU A 120 -5.57 -3.83 -7.38
N THR A 121 -4.48 -4.29 -6.74
CA THR A 121 -4.44 -4.53 -5.30
C THR A 121 -3.32 -3.72 -4.68
N ARG A 122 -3.57 -3.06 -3.54
CA ARG A 122 -2.57 -2.24 -2.85
C ARG A 122 -2.43 -2.66 -1.40
N TRP A 123 -1.19 -2.66 -0.92
CA TRP A 123 -0.83 -2.81 0.49
C TRP A 123 -0.04 -1.58 0.92
N GLY A 124 -0.41 -1.01 2.05
CA GLY A 124 0.33 0.08 2.66
C GLY A 124 1.17 -0.44 3.83
N ASP A 125 2.41 0.03 3.89
CA ASP A 125 3.33 -0.26 5.00
C ASP A 125 3.85 1.06 5.57
N THR A 126 3.90 1.15 6.89
CA THR A 126 4.55 2.26 7.62
C THR A 126 5.45 1.66 8.68
N TRP A 127 6.75 1.88 8.55
CA TRP A 127 7.78 1.38 9.46
C TRP A 127 8.24 2.49 10.39
N ASP A 128 8.35 2.18 11.68
CA ASP A 128 9.17 2.97 12.60
C ASP A 128 10.60 2.45 12.52
N LEU A 129 11.50 3.28 12.03
CA LEU A 129 12.92 2.99 11.81
C LEU A 129 13.71 2.93 13.13
N SER A 130 13.20 3.50 14.22
CA SER A 130 13.84 3.42 15.53
C SER A 130 13.68 2.03 16.15
N SER A 131 12.49 1.42 16.03
CA SER A 131 12.20 0.06 16.51
C SER A 131 12.40 -1.03 15.44
N GLY A 132 12.33 -0.64 14.17
CA GLY A 132 12.34 -1.52 13.00
C GLY A 132 11.09 -2.39 12.87
N TYR A 133 9.93 -1.94 13.36
CA TYR A 133 8.67 -2.66 13.25
C TYR A 133 7.60 -1.80 12.54
N PRO A 134 6.60 -2.44 11.90
CA PRO A 134 5.46 -1.72 11.35
C PRO A 134 4.66 -1.02 12.45
N VAL A 135 4.21 0.20 12.16
CA VAL A 135 3.39 1.01 13.06
C VAL A 135 1.91 0.80 12.68
N PRO A 136 1.02 0.46 13.62
CA PRO A 136 -0.41 0.38 13.31
C PRO A 136 -1.02 1.77 13.19
N LEU A 137 -2.02 1.93 12.33
CA LEU A 137 -2.72 3.20 12.10
C LEU A 137 -3.20 3.88 13.39
N SER A 138 -3.66 3.11 14.36
CA SER A 138 -4.15 3.64 15.64
C SER A 138 -3.08 4.35 16.47
N SER A 139 -1.78 4.05 16.27
CA SER A 139 -0.69 4.68 17.02
C SER A 139 -0.51 6.17 16.69
N PHE A 140 -1.06 6.64 15.57
CA PHE A 140 -1.02 8.05 15.18
C PHE A 140 -2.13 8.88 15.86
N PHE A 141 -2.96 8.28 16.70
CA PHE A 141 -4.08 8.96 17.33
C PHE A 141 -4.00 8.87 18.86
N PRO A 142 -4.53 9.87 19.59
CA PRO A 142 -4.61 9.81 21.03
C PRO A 142 -5.35 8.57 21.52
N SER A 143 -4.91 8.02 22.65
CA SER A 143 -5.59 6.90 23.31
C SER A 143 -7.06 7.24 23.58
N LYS A 144 -7.95 6.26 23.42
CA LYS A 144 -9.41 6.39 23.61
C LYS A 144 -10.11 7.43 22.71
N SER A 145 -9.43 7.93 21.67
CA SER A 145 -10.06 8.82 20.68
C SER A 145 -11.00 8.05 19.73
N SER A 146 -12.01 8.74 19.20
CA SER A 146 -12.88 8.20 18.16
C SER A 146 -12.27 8.34 16.76
N TRP A 147 -10.98 8.02 16.61
CA TRP A 147 -10.22 8.25 15.37
C TRP A 147 -10.83 7.57 14.14
N LYS A 148 -11.37 6.34 14.29
CA LYS A 148 -12.05 5.65 13.19
C LYS A 148 -13.26 6.45 12.68
N ARG A 149 -14.03 7.05 13.60
CA ARG A 149 -15.17 7.91 13.23
C ARG A 149 -14.71 9.18 12.51
N GLN A 150 -13.57 9.75 12.91
CA GLN A 150 -12.97 10.90 12.23
C GLN A 150 -12.58 10.55 10.78
N LEU A 151 -11.88 9.43 10.56
CA LEU A 151 -11.51 8.98 9.22
C LEU A 151 -12.75 8.75 8.34
N LEU A 152 -13.77 8.08 8.87
CA LEU A 152 -15.01 7.84 8.13
C LEU A 152 -15.73 9.15 7.77
N HIS A 153 -15.80 10.10 8.70
CA HIS A 153 -16.40 11.41 8.43
C HIS A 153 -15.62 12.18 7.35
N GLN A 154 -14.28 12.14 7.39
CA GLN A 154 -13.45 12.78 6.36
C GLN A 154 -13.64 12.14 4.99
N ALA A 155 -13.70 10.81 4.90
CA ALA A 155 -14.03 10.13 3.65
C ALA A 155 -15.44 10.50 3.15
N GLU A 156 -16.45 10.55 4.04
CA GLU A 156 -17.81 10.93 3.68
C GLU A 156 -17.87 12.36 3.11
N ALA A 157 -17.16 13.31 3.72
CA ALA A 157 -17.07 14.69 3.26
C ALA A 157 -16.35 14.79 1.91
N GLU A 158 -15.23 14.07 1.74
CA GLU A 158 -14.43 14.09 0.53
C GLU A 158 -15.17 13.46 -0.66
N ILE A 159 -15.84 12.31 -0.48
CA ILE A 159 -16.70 11.71 -1.50
C ILE A 159 -17.78 12.70 -1.95
N THR A 160 -18.48 13.31 -0.99
CA THR A 160 -19.55 14.28 -1.30
C THR A 160 -19.02 15.47 -2.11
N ARG A 161 -17.81 15.96 -1.77
CA ARG A 161 -17.12 17.03 -2.51
C ARG A 161 -16.81 16.60 -3.94
N GLN A 162 -16.24 15.41 -4.13
CA GLN A 162 -15.86 14.88 -5.44
C GLN A 162 -17.08 14.61 -6.33
N GLU A 163 -18.16 14.04 -5.79
CA GLU A 163 -19.40 13.81 -6.54
C GLU A 163 -20.05 15.13 -6.97
N LYS A 164 -20.10 16.13 -6.08
CA LYS A 164 -20.64 17.46 -6.41
C LYS A 164 -19.81 18.17 -7.48
N ALA A 165 -18.49 17.96 -7.48
CA ALA A 165 -17.59 18.51 -8.49
C ALA A 165 -17.56 17.70 -9.80
N GLY A 166 -18.21 16.54 -9.86
CA GLY A 166 -18.20 15.65 -11.03
C GLY A 166 -16.85 14.99 -11.31
N VAL A 167 -15.96 14.92 -10.32
CA VAL A 167 -14.58 14.42 -10.49
C VAL A 167 -14.48 12.89 -10.33
N SER A 168 -15.34 12.30 -9.50
CA SER A 168 -15.37 10.86 -9.24
C SER A 168 -16.80 10.37 -9.07
N ARG A 169 -17.02 9.08 -9.36
CA ARG A 169 -18.31 8.40 -9.18
C ARG A 169 -18.21 7.27 -8.18
N TYR A 170 -19.08 7.27 -7.17
CA TYR A 170 -19.13 6.22 -6.15
C TYR A 170 -20.38 5.36 -6.28
N HIS A 171 -20.37 4.18 -5.65
CA HIS A 171 -21.55 3.33 -5.58
C HIS A 171 -22.64 3.98 -4.72
N GLU A 172 -23.92 3.86 -5.06
CA GLU A 172 -25.01 4.46 -4.27
C GLU A 172 -24.97 4.07 -2.78
N SER A 173 -24.49 2.86 -2.48
CA SER A 173 -24.36 2.34 -1.12
C SER A 173 -23.04 2.70 -0.41
N TRP A 174 -22.23 3.61 -0.98
CA TRP A 174 -20.87 3.91 -0.51
C TRP A 174 -20.83 4.27 0.98
N ARG A 175 -21.84 4.97 1.52
CA ARG A 175 -21.91 5.34 2.96
C ARG A 175 -21.86 4.11 3.88
N ARG A 176 -22.57 3.05 3.50
CA ARG A 176 -22.57 1.77 4.24
C ARG A 176 -21.27 1.03 4.01
N GLU A 177 -20.79 1.00 2.78
CA GLU A 177 -19.59 0.27 2.41
C GLU A 177 -18.31 0.88 2.99
N LEU A 178 -18.21 2.21 3.18
CA LEU A 178 -17.10 2.83 3.90
C LEU A 178 -16.90 2.17 5.27
N ARG A 179 -17.98 1.94 6.03
CA ARG A 179 -17.89 1.34 7.37
C ARG A 179 -17.55 -0.14 7.31
N ARG A 180 -18.14 -0.88 6.37
CA ARG A 180 -17.99 -2.34 6.22
C ARG A 180 -16.64 -2.74 5.65
N ARG A 181 -16.10 -1.94 4.74
CA ARG A 181 -14.87 -2.21 3.99
C ARG A 181 -13.66 -1.50 4.58
N PHE A 182 -13.83 -0.73 5.65
CA PHE A 182 -12.72 -0.10 6.35
C PHE A 182 -11.75 -1.14 6.90
N ASN A 183 -10.48 -1.03 6.54
CA ASN A 183 -9.40 -1.87 7.04
C ASN A 183 -8.28 -0.97 7.59
N PRO A 184 -7.93 -1.06 8.90
CA PRO A 184 -6.87 -0.24 9.48
C PRO A 184 -5.46 -0.57 8.97
N ARG A 185 -5.30 -1.62 8.16
CA ARG A 185 -4.04 -1.96 7.46
C ARG A 185 -3.92 -1.30 6.09
N HIS A 186 -5.00 -0.71 5.56
CA HIS A 186 -4.98 -0.04 4.27
C HIS A 186 -4.63 1.43 4.45
N PHE A 187 -3.39 1.70 4.84
CA PHE A 187 -2.92 3.06 5.01
C PHE A 187 -1.41 3.17 4.78
N TYR A 188 -0.97 4.38 4.48
CA TYR A 188 0.44 4.78 4.45
C TYR A 188 0.53 6.27 4.80
N LEU A 189 1.73 6.76 5.10
CA LEU A 189 1.98 8.19 5.29
C LEU A 189 2.39 8.82 3.97
N SER A 190 1.91 10.03 3.69
CA SER A 190 2.42 10.92 2.65
C SER A 190 2.97 12.20 3.28
N GLU A 191 3.55 13.07 2.46
CA GLU A 191 3.95 14.42 2.89
C GLU A 191 2.75 15.27 3.39
N GLU A 192 1.55 14.99 2.89
CA GLU A 192 0.33 15.75 3.24
C GLU A 192 -0.31 15.24 4.54
N GLY A 193 -0.18 13.94 4.85
CA GLY A 193 -0.86 13.35 5.99
C GLY A 193 -0.95 11.83 5.95
N ILE A 194 -1.91 11.31 6.73
CA ILE A 194 -2.22 9.88 6.75
C ILE A 194 -3.16 9.58 5.59
N VAL A 195 -2.71 8.74 4.66
CA VAL A 195 -3.55 8.27 3.55
C VAL A 195 -4.11 6.90 3.91
N TRP A 196 -5.44 6.74 3.89
CA TRP A 196 -6.08 5.43 3.93
C TRP A 196 -6.87 5.17 2.67
N PHE A 197 -7.03 3.89 2.32
CA PHE A 197 -7.61 3.52 1.05
C PHE A 197 -8.52 2.30 1.15
N TYR A 198 -9.33 2.11 0.12
CA TYR A 198 -10.24 0.99 -0.04
C TYR A 198 -9.81 0.13 -1.23
N SER A 199 -10.03 -1.18 -1.17
CA SER A 199 -9.77 -2.07 -2.30
C SER A 199 -10.50 -1.57 -3.55
N MET A 200 -9.93 -1.81 -4.72
CA MET A 200 -10.63 -1.61 -5.99
C MET A 200 -12.00 -2.30 -5.94
N TYR A 201 -13.03 -1.66 -6.50
CA TYR A 201 -14.44 -2.10 -6.46
C TYR A 201 -15.15 -2.02 -5.09
N ALA A 202 -14.47 -1.70 -3.99
CA ALA A 202 -15.09 -1.75 -2.68
C ALA A 202 -16.21 -0.70 -2.50
N ILE A 203 -15.98 0.52 -3.00
CA ILE A 203 -16.91 1.65 -2.83
C ILE A 203 -17.17 2.43 -4.12
N ALA A 204 -16.46 2.09 -5.20
CA ALA A 204 -16.44 2.79 -6.48
C ALA A 204 -16.15 1.81 -7.63
N PRO A 205 -16.55 2.10 -8.88
CA PRO A 205 -16.31 1.24 -10.03
C PRO A 205 -14.82 1.18 -10.43
N ALA A 206 -14.48 0.29 -11.37
CA ALA A 206 -13.10 0.07 -11.83
C ALA A 206 -12.36 1.35 -12.25
N THR A 207 -13.10 2.28 -12.86
CA THR A 207 -12.56 3.51 -13.44
C THR A 207 -11.95 4.43 -12.39
N GLU A 208 -12.40 4.35 -11.14
CA GLU A 208 -11.84 5.12 -10.02
C GLU A 208 -10.59 4.47 -9.41
N GLY A 209 -10.22 3.27 -9.87
CA GLY A 209 -9.06 2.54 -9.35
C GLY A 209 -9.17 2.21 -7.86
N ILE A 210 -8.24 2.73 -7.05
CA ILE A 210 -8.16 2.50 -5.61
C ILE A 210 -8.54 3.80 -4.89
N PRO A 211 -9.79 3.91 -4.37
CA PRO A 211 -10.23 5.08 -3.63
C PRO A 211 -9.34 5.34 -2.42
N SER A 212 -8.73 6.51 -2.36
CA SER A 212 -7.77 6.91 -1.32
C SER A 212 -8.18 8.26 -0.76
N PHE A 213 -8.04 8.44 0.55
CA PHE A 213 -8.43 9.64 1.28
C PHE A 213 -7.28 10.08 2.17
N VAL A 214 -7.15 11.38 2.39
CA VAL A 214 -6.07 11.98 3.18
C VAL A 214 -6.64 12.61 4.44
N LEU A 215 -5.99 12.37 5.57
CA LEU A 215 -6.20 13.10 6.81
C LEU A 215 -4.92 13.93 7.01
N PRO A 216 -4.99 15.26 6.79
CA PRO A 216 -3.82 16.11 6.96
C PRO A 216 -3.23 15.98 8.37
N PHE A 217 -1.91 16.06 8.50
CA PHE A 217 -1.26 15.95 9.81
C PHE A 217 -1.78 16.99 10.82
N GLU A 218 -2.14 18.18 10.35
CA GLU A 218 -2.76 19.24 11.14
C GLU A 218 -4.09 18.82 11.80
N ALA A 219 -4.83 17.93 11.14
CA ALA A 219 -6.10 17.39 11.65
C ALA A 219 -5.89 16.19 12.60
N VAL A 220 -4.68 15.66 12.70
CA VAL A 220 -4.29 14.64 13.66
C VAL A 220 -3.91 15.35 14.97
N ARG A 221 -4.87 15.52 15.88
CA ARG A 221 -4.60 16.08 17.22
C ARG A 221 -3.49 15.27 17.89
N ASN A 222 -2.37 15.94 18.20
CA ASN A 222 -1.14 15.39 18.81
C ASN A 222 -0.26 14.53 17.88
N TRP A 223 -0.11 14.89 16.60
CA TRP A 223 1.02 14.39 15.80
C TRP A 223 2.34 14.66 16.55
N GLN A 224 2.98 13.58 17.02
CA GLN A 224 4.33 13.62 17.55
C GLN A 224 5.18 12.69 16.69
N PRO A 225 6.09 13.22 15.85
CA PRO A 225 7.08 12.37 15.21
C PRO A 225 7.84 11.62 16.31
N SER A 226 8.03 10.32 16.14
CA SER A 226 8.77 9.48 17.09
C SER A 226 10.19 10.01 17.23
N GLY A 227 10.41 10.82 18.27
CA GLY A 227 11.66 11.55 18.48
C GLY A 227 11.57 12.71 19.48
N ALA A 228 10.37 13.23 19.79
CA ALA A 228 10.21 14.20 20.86
C ALA A 228 10.30 13.51 22.24
N VAL A 229 11.52 13.30 22.74
CA VAL A 229 11.74 13.22 24.18
C VAL A 229 11.12 14.48 24.77
N SER A 230 10.09 14.31 25.59
CA SER A 230 9.56 15.41 26.38
C SER A 230 10.64 15.81 27.38
N THR A 231 11.51 16.76 27.03
CA THR A 231 12.24 17.55 28.01
C THR A 231 11.22 18.45 28.69
N VAL A 232 10.55 17.90 29.70
CA VAL A 232 9.91 18.71 30.72
C VAL A 232 11.07 19.32 31.50
N ASP A 233 11.46 20.54 31.13
CA ASP A 233 12.37 21.34 31.93
C ASP A 233 11.66 21.64 33.26
N THR A 234 12.04 20.85 34.27
CA THR A 234 11.84 21.18 35.66
C THR A 234 12.94 22.18 36.01
N GLN A 235 12.65 23.47 35.88
CA GLN A 235 13.38 24.51 36.60
C GLN A 235 12.39 25.33 37.43
N GLN A 236 12.06 24.76 38.59
CA GLN A 236 11.82 25.51 39.81
C GLN A 236 13.03 25.29 40.73
N GLU A 237 13.37 26.34 41.47
CA GLU A 237 14.29 26.39 42.63
C GLU A 237 15.80 26.36 42.38
N LYS A 238 16.43 27.54 42.36
CA LYS A 238 17.19 28.11 43.51
C LYS A 238 18.02 29.33 43.10
N ALA A 239 17.58 30.52 43.55
CA ALA A 239 18.35 31.58 44.22
C ALA A 239 17.49 32.84 44.27
#